data_AF-A0A356DW61-F1
#
_entry.id   AF-A0A356DW61-F1
#
_cell.length_a   1.000
_cell.length_b   1.000
_cell.length_c   1.000
_cell.angle_alpha   90.00
_cell.angle_beta   90.00
_cell.angle_gamma   90.00
#
_symmetry.space_group_name_H-M   'P 1'
#
loop_
_entity.id
_entity.type
_entity.pdbx_description
1 polymer ?
#
loop_
_entity_poly.entity_id
_entity_poly.type
_entity_poly.pdbx_seq_one_letter_code
_entity_poly.pdbx_strand_id
1 'polypeptide(L)'
;GLLGPDADPEYNLNTTLEKFRQRSETAELSEQYFAYYSLGELLVMKKDYVAAAEAFDEAFSVYGWLPVDHRPWRMLWYQVGPYEAYYYTGRYRDVISLTYKTITDASKPALPETFLWSGRANVVLGNTNAAIWDFKRALEWHPGWELAVAELKALGVDPEQ
;
A
#
# COMPACT_ATOMS: atom_id res chain seq x y z
N GLY A 1 -16.99 29.31 7.05
CA GLY A 1 -16.65 28.37 8.14
C GLY A 1 -15.15 28.31 8.31
N LEU A 2 -14.64 27.69 9.39
CA LEU A 2 -13.20 27.59 9.70
C LEU A 2 -12.36 27.04 8.54
N LEU A 3 -12.94 26.17 7.70
CA LEU A 3 -12.26 25.51 6.59
C LEU A 3 -12.31 26.30 5.26
N GLY A 4 -13.07 27.39 5.15
CA GLY A 4 -13.15 28.16 3.91
C GLY A 4 -13.43 27.28 2.66
N PRO A 5 -12.72 27.48 1.54
CA PRO A 5 -12.81 26.63 0.34
C PRO A 5 -12.40 25.17 0.56
N ASP A 6 -11.52 24.88 1.53
CA ASP A 6 -11.10 23.51 1.87
C ASP A 6 -12.22 22.68 2.52
N ALA A 7 -13.38 23.28 2.81
CA ALA A 7 -14.58 22.53 3.17
C ALA A 7 -15.09 21.66 2.02
N ASP A 8 -14.79 22.00 0.77
CA ASP A 8 -15.10 21.17 -0.39
C ASP A 8 -14.02 20.08 -0.55
N PRO A 9 -14.38 18.78 -0.48
CA PRO A 9 -13.40 17.70 -0.50
C PRO A 9 -12.60 17.62 -1.80
N GLU A 10 -13.21 17.94 -2.93
CA GLU A 10 -12.53 17.89 -4.23
C GLU A 10 -11.52 19.02 -4.37
N TYR A 11 -11.92 20.24 -4.01
CA TYR A 11 -11.03 21.39 -3.94
C TYR A 11 -9.86 21.14 -3.00
N ASN A 12 -10.13 20.62 -1.80
CA ASN A 12 -9.08 20.34 -0.82
C ASN A 12 -8.10 19.28 -1.33
N LEU A 13 -8.59 18.20 -1.93
CA LEU A 13 -7.77 17.14 -2.47
C LEU A 13 -6.91 17.63 -3.66
N ASN A 14 -7.49 18.38 -4.60
CA ASN A 14 -6.76 18.96 -5.73
C ASN A 14 -5.69 19.94 -5.27
N THR A 15 -6.02 20.82 -4.34
CA THR A 15 -5.07 21.80 -3.78
C THR A 15 -3.93 21.12 -3.04
N THR A 16 -4.22 20.06 -2.29
CA THR A 16 -3.21 19.29 -1.54
C THR A 16 -2.31 18.50 -2.48
N LEU A 17 -2.89 17.88 -3.52
CA LEU A 17 -2.14 17.17 -4.55
C LEU A 17 -1.09 18.08 -5.21
N GLU A 18 -1.48 19.29 -5.61
CA GLU A 18 -0.56 20.24 -6.24
C GLU A 18 0.60 20.64 -5.31
N LYS A 19 0.30 20.89 -4.02
CA LYS A 19 1.35 21.19 -3.02
C LYS A 19 2.34 20.04 -2.89
N PHE A 20 1.87 18.79 -2.91
CA PHE A 20 2.75 17.63 -2.77
C PHE A 20 3.54 17.31 -4.03
N ARG A 21 3.01 17.58 -5.23
CA ARG A 21 3.78 17.52 -6.49
C ARG A 21 4.98 18.45 -6.45
N GLN A 22 4.78 19.70 -6.04
CA GLN A 22 5.89 20.64 -5.89
C GLN A 22 6.86 20.21 -4.79
N ARG A 23 6.33 19.84 -3.62
CA ARG A 23 7.16 19.48 -2.45
C ARG A 23 8.00 18.24 -2.69
N SER A 24 7.50 17.24 -3.42
CA SER A 24 8.26 16.01 -3.68
C SER A 24 9.52 16.26 -4.53
N GLU A 25 9.52 17.30 -5.35
CA GLU A 25 10.67 17.66 -6.18
C GLU A 25 11.68 18.57 -5.46
N THR A 26 11.22 19.41 -4.52
CA THR A 26 12.05 20.46 -3.91
C THR A 26 12.43 20.21 -2.45
N ALA A 27 11.83 19.23 -1.78
CA ALA A 27 12.14 18.93 -0.39
C ALA A 27 13.55 18.35 -0.22
N GLU A 28 14.17 18.62 0.93
CA GLU A 28 15.41 17.98 1.35
C GLU A 28 15.22 16.45 1.41
N LEU A 29 16.29 15.69 1.14
CA LEU A 29 16.23 14.23 0.92
C LEU A 29 15.52 13.46 2.05
N SER A 30 15.70 13.86 3.31
CA SER A 30 15.06 13.22 4.47
C SER A 30 13.53 13.39 4.50
N GLU A 31 13.02 14.49 3.95
CA GLU A 31 11.58 14.77 3.84
C GLU A 31 11.00 14.32 2.49
N GLN A 32 11.85 14.24 1.47
CA GLN A 32 11.46 13.93 0.10
C GLN A 32 10.75 12.58 0.00
N TYR A 33 11.19 11.59 0.77
CA TYR A 33 10.51 10.30 0.91
C TYR A 33 9.02 10.49 1.27
N PHE A 34 8.74 11.25 2.33
CA PHE A 34 7.37 11.45 2.81
C PHE A 34 6.54 12.29 1.86
N ALA A 35 7.18 13.21 1.13
CA ALA A 35 6.50 14.01 0.11
C ALA A 35 6.03 13.14 -1.06
N TYR A 36 6.91 12.30 -1.62
CA TYR A 36 6.52 11.34 -2.67
C TYR A 36 5.51 10.30 -2.18
N TYR A 37 5.70 9.78 -0.96
CA TYR A 37 4.77 8.80 -0.39
C TYR A 37 3.36 9.40 -0.21
N SER A 38 3.27 10.62 0.32
CA SER A 38 1.99 11.32 0.47
C SER A 38 1.38 11.67 -0.88
N LEU A 39 2.19 12.03 -1.88
CA LEU A 39 1.73 12.24 -3.25
C LEU A 39 1.08 10.96 -3.81
N GLY A 40 1.72 9.80 -3.61
CA GLY A 40 1.16 8.50 -4.00
C GLY A 40 -0.20 8.22 -3.35
N GLU A 41 -0.33 8.44 -2.04
CA GLU A 41 -1.61 8.27 -1.32
C GLU A 41 -2.71 9.20 -1.87
N LEU A 42 -2.40 10.47 -2.15
CA LEU A 42 -3.37 11.42 -2.74
C LEU A 42 -3.80 10.99 -4.16
N LEU A 43 -2.89 10.40 -4.93
CA LEU A 43 -3.16 9.87 -6.27
C LEU A 43 -4.01 8.58 -6.21
N VAL A 44 -3.78 7.71 -5.21
CA VAL A 44 -4.67 6.58 -4.90
C VAL A 44 -6.08 7.08 -4.59
N MET A 45 -6.23 8.13 -3.77
CA MET A 45 -7.55 8.73 -3.50
C MET A 45 -8.24 9.26 -4.78
N LYS A 46 -7.46 9.70 -5.77
CA LYS A 46 -7.94 10.10 -7.11
C LYS A 46 -8.16 8.92 -8.07
N LYS A 47 -7.77 7.71 -7.68
CA LYS A 47 -7.73 6.49 -8.53
C LYS A 47 -6.82 6.63 -9.74
N ASP A 48 -5.86 7.56 -9.70
CA ASP A 48 -4.81 7.69 -10.69
C ASP A 48 -3.67 6.74 -10.32
N TYR A 49 -3.93 5.44 -10.48
CA TYR A 49 -3.04 4.39 -10.00
C TYR A 49 -1.70 4.34 -10.73
N VAL A 50 -1.66 4.80 -11.99
CA VAL A 50 -0.41 4.89 -12.76
C VAL A 50 0.51 5.92 -12.12
N ALA A 51 0.03 7.16 -11.96
CA ALA A 51 0.82 8.21 -11.33
C ALA A 51 1.12 7.89 -9.85
N ALA A 52 0.20 7.22 -9.14
CA ALA A 52 0.44 6.78 -7.78
C ALA A 52 1.60 5.78 -7.69
N ALA A 53 1.64 4.79 -8.59
CA ALA A 53 2.72 3.81 -8.64
C ALA A 53 4.07 4.47 -8.90
N GLU A 54 4.13 5.45 -9.81
CA GLU A 54 5.34 6.24 -10.08
C GLU A 54 5.79 7.05 -8.85
N ALA A 55 4.86 7.71 -8.15
CA ALA A 55 5.17 8.44 -6.93
C ALA A 55 5.69 7.52 -5.81
N PHE A 56 5.14 6.30 -5.66
CA PHE A 56 5.67 5.33 -4.70
C PHE A 56 7.02 4.77 -5.11
N ASP A 57 7.28 4.55 -6.40
CA ASP A 57 8.61 4.15 -6.88
C ASP A 57 9.67 5.20 -6.53
N GLU A 58 9.37 6.50 -6.73
CA GLU A 58 10.25 7.59 -6.32
C GLU A 58 10.45 7.64 -4.80
N ALA A 59 9.38 7.44 -4.02
CA ALA A 59 9.51 7.32 -2.57
C ALA A 59 10.48 6.19 -2.19
N PHE A 60 10.30 4.97 -2.71
CA PHE A 60 11.16 3.84 -2.37
C PHE A 60 12.59 3.98 -2.92
N SER A 61 12.78 4.70 -4.04
CA SER A 61 14.10 5.11 -4.53
C SER A 61 14.80 5.98 -3.49
N VAL A 62 14.16 7.08 -3.04
CA VAL A 62 14.68 7.96 -1.99
C VAL A 62 15.01 7.16 -0.72
N TYR A 63 14.12 6.27 -0.28
CA TYR A 63 14.35 5.38 0.87
C TYR A 63 15.65 4.57 0.74
N GLY A 64 15.94 4.06 -0.46
CA GLY A 64 17.16 3.31 -0.75
C GLY A 64 18.44 4.12 -0.54
N TRP A 65 18.40 5.42 -0.84
CA TRP A 65 19.53 6.35 -0.68
C TRP A 65 19.74 6.85 0.74
N LEU A 66 18.70 6.80 1.60
CA LEU A 66 18.81 7.24 2.98
C LEU A 66 19.77 6.34 3.80
N PRO A 67 20.63 6.94 4.66
CA PRO A 67 21.35 6.21 5.69
C PRO A 67 20.40 5.32 6.52
N VAL A 68 20.87 4.13 6.93
CA VAL A 68 20.01 3.12 7.57
C VAL A 68 19.33 3.65 8.83
N ASP A 69 20.04 4.46 9.61
CA ASP A 69 19.56 5.14 10.82
C ASP A 69 18.57 6.27 10.56
N HIS A 70 18.47 6.76 9.33
CA HIS A 70 17.54 7.81 8.91
C HIS A 70 16.30 7.25 8.17
N ARG A 71 16.28 5.95 7.87
CA ARG A 71 15.16 5.35 7.14
C ARG A 71 13.90 5.30 8.01
N PRO A 72 12.75 5.77 7.49
CA PRO A 72 11.51 5.71 8.24
C PRO A 72 11.06 4.27 8.48
N TRP A 73 10.64 3.98 9.70
CA TRP A 73 10.20 2.67 10.12
C TRP A 73 8.67 2.55 9.95
N ARG A 74 8.20 1.33 9.66
CA ARG A 74 6.76 0.98 9.66
C ARG A 74 5.88 1.75 8.66
N MET A 75 6.46 2.30 7.60
CA MET A 75 5.70 3.06 6.61
C MET A 75 4.52 2.29 6.00
N LEU A 76 4.67 0.97 5.80
CA LEU A 76 3.60 0.12 5.25
C LEU A 76 2.73 -0.55 6.31
N TRP A 77 2.91 -0.25 7.60
CA TRP A 77 2.07 -0.85 8.63
C TRP A 77 0.71 -0.16 8.60
N TYR A 78 -0.34 -0.94 8.35
CA TYR A 78 -1.74 -0.47 8.21
C TYR A 78 -1.97 0.49 7.05
N GLN A 79 -1.01 0.62 6.12
CA GLN A 79 -1.14 1.41 4.90
C GLN A 79 -1.09 0.49 3.68
N VAL A 80 -1.97 0.74 2.73
CA VAL A 80 -2.17 -0.15 1.57
C VAL A 80 -2.03 0.55 0.22
N GLY A 81 -1.86 1.88 0.19
CA GLY A 81 -1.78 2.67 -1.05
C GLY A 81 -0.77 2.12 -2.06
N PRO A 82 0.47 1.77 -1.66
CA PRO A 82 1.45 1.17 -2.57
C PRO A 82 0.98 -0.18 -3.14
N TYR A 83 0.37 -1.04 -2.32
CA TYR A 83 -0.16 -2.32 -2.79
C TYR A 83 -1.29 -2.10 -3.80
N GLU A 84 -2.19 -1.15 -3.51
CA GLU A 84 -3.31 -0.81 -4.37
C GLU A 84 -2.84 -0.26 -5.73
N ALA A 85 -1.92 0.71 -5.72
CA ALA A 85 -1.36 1.30 -6.94
C ALA A 85 -0.65 0.26 -7.82
N TYR A 86 0.19 -0.59 -7.23
CA TYR A 86 0.86 -1.65 -7.97
C TYR A 86 -0.10 -2.74 -8.46
N TYR A 87 -1.10 -3.11 -7.67
CA TYR A 87 -2.09 -4.10 -8.07
C TYR A 87 -2.90 -3.62 -9.28
N TYR A 88 -3.47 -2.42 -9.21
CA TYR A 88 -4.32 -1.90 -10.29
C TYR A 88 -3.55 -1.45 -11.54
N THR A 89 -2.22 -1.40 -11.48
CA THR A 89 -1.35 -1.22 -12.65
C THR A 89 -0.80 -2.53 -13.21
N GLY A 90 -1.23 -3.68 -12.68
CA GLY A 90 -0.79 -5.00 -13.15
C GLY A 90 0.58 -5.44 -12.63
N ARG A 91 1.18 -4.69 -11.70
CA ARG A 91 2.49 -4.97 -11.09
C ARG A 91 2.37 -5.95 -9.93
N TYR A 92 1.73 -7.10 -10.17
CA TYR A 92 1.43 -8.10 -9.13
C TYR A 92 2.67 -8.69 -8.46
N ARG A 93 3.78 -8.83 -9.21
CA ARG A 93 5.05 -9.28 -8.64
C ARG A 93 5.62 -8.26 -7.64
N ASP A 94 5.46 -6.97 -7.92
CA ASP A 94 5.92 -5.91 -7.03
C ASP A 94 5.07 -5.85 -5.76
N VAL A 95 3.76 -6.10 -5.86
CA VAL A 95 2.89 -6.30 -4.68
C VAL A 95 3.46 -7.42 -3.80
N ILE A 96 3.72 -8.61 -4.36
CA ILE A 96 4.24 -9.76 -3.60
C ILE A 96 5.62 -9.45 -2.99
N SER A 97 6.52 -8.82 -3.74
CA SER A 97 7.83 -8.44 -3.23
C SER A 97 7.73 -7.44 -2.08
N LEU A 98 6.85 -6.45 -2.19
CA LEU A 98 6.65 -5.42 -1.18
C LEU A 98 5.97 -5.98 0.08
N THR A 99 4.96 -6.84 -0.07
CA THR A 99 4.28 -7.49 1.06
C THR A 99 5.22 -8.42 1.80
N TYR A 100 6.00 -9.24 1.06
CA TYR A 100 7.02 -10.11 1.63
C TYR A 100 8.00 -9.33 2.49
N LYS A 101 8.58 -8.25 1.94
CA LYS A 101 9.50 -7.38 2.68
C LYS A 101 8.86 -6.80 3.94
N THR A 102 7.61 -6.32 3.83
CA THR A 102 6.88 -5.72 4.96
C THR A 102 6.66 -6.72 6.10
N ILE A 103 6.31 -7.97 5.75
CA ILE A 103 6.11 -9.07 6.70
C ILE A 103 7.44 -9.47 7.36
N THR A 104 8.53 -9.59 6.59
CA THR A 104 9.82 -10.04 7.11
C THR A 104 10.53 -8.99 7.96
N ASP A 105 10.30 -7.70 7.68
CA ASP A 105 10.85 -6.60 8.46
C ASP A 105 10.12 -6.43 9.81
N ALA A 106 8.91 -6.99 9.95
CA ALA A 106 8.15 -6.95 11.19
C ALA A 106 8.60 -8.06 12.14
N SER A 107 8.99 -7.69 13.37
CA SER A 107 9.33 -8.67 14.43
C SER A 107 8.16 -9.60 14.77
N LYS A 108 6.93 -9.11 14.62
CA LYS A 108 5.70 -9.88 14.65
C LYS A 108 4.84 -9.42 13.46
N PRO A 109 4.61 -10.28 12.46
CA PRO A 109 3.90 -9.88 11.24
C PRO A 109 2.39 -9.84 11.46
N ALA A 110 1.90 -9.04 12.39
CA ALA A 110 0.48 -8.85 12.68
C ALA A 110 -0.13 -7.78 11.76
N LEU A 111 -0.02 -8.02 10.44
CA LEU A 111 -0.40 -7.09 9.37
C LEU A 111 -1.37 -7.81 8.40
N PRO A 112 -2.64 -8.03 8.79
CA PRO A 112 -3.59 -8.81 7.98
C PRO A 112 -3.82 -8.21 6.59
N GLU A 113 -3.78 -6.90 6.44
CA GLU A 113 -3.94 -6.20 5.16
C GLU A 113 -2.81 -6.56 4.18
N THR A 114 -1.57 -6.65 4.66
CA THR A 114 -0.41 -7.03 3.86
C THR A 114 -0.56 -8.45 3.31
N PHE A 115 -1.06 -9.39 4.13
CA PHE A 115 -1.36 -10.74 3.66
C PHE A 115 -2.51 -10.75 2.65
N LEU A 116 -3.59 -9.98 2.87
CA LEU A 116 -4.70 -9.88 1.91
C LEU A 116 -4.22 -9.43 0.52
N TRP A 117 -3.39 -8.39 0.46
CA TRP A 117 -2.86 -7.90 -0.82
C TRP A 117 -1.88 -8.87 -1.49
N SER A 118 -1.05 -9.57 -0.70
CA SER A 118 -0.21 -10.67 -1.19
C SER A 118 -1.06 -11.77 -1.83
N GLY A 119 -2.12 -12.19 -1.13
CA GLY A 119 -3.01 -13.23 -1.60
C GLY A 119 -3.71 -12.84 -2.90
N ARG A 120 -4.25 -11.62 -2.99
CA ARG A 120 -4.87 -11.10 -4.22
C ARG A 120 -3.91 -11.10 -5.41
N ALA A 121 -2.67 -10.67 -5.22
CA ALA A 121 -1.66 -10.71 -6.28
C ALA A 121 -1.33 -12.15 -6.69
N ASN A 122 -1.21 -13.07 -5.72
CA ASN A 122 -1.00 -14.49 -5.98
C ASN A 122 -2.15 -15.14 -6.76
N VAL A 123 -3.42 -14.76 -6.49
CA VAL A 123 -4.57 -15.23 -7.28
C VAL A 123 -4.41 -14.85 -8.75
N VAL A 124 -4.09 -13.59 -9.04
CA VAL A 124 -3.96 -13.11 -10.44
C VAL A 124 -2.81 -13.82 -11.18
N LEU A 125 -1.73 -14.13 -10.47
CA LEU A 125 -0.60 -14.86 -11.04
C LEU A 125 -0.82 -16.38 -11.15
N GLY A 126 -1.96 -16.90 -10.69
CA GLY A 126 -2.26 -18.35 -10.69
C GLY A 126 -1.57 -19.14 -9.58
N ASN A 127 -1.00 -18.47 -8.58
CA ASN A 127 -0.34 -19.08 -7.43
C ASN A 127 -1.37 -19.42 -6.33
N THR A 128 -2.38 -20.22 -6.66
CA THR A 128 -3.55 -20.46 -5.79
C THR A 128 -3.18 -20.93 -4.37
N ASN A 129 -2.22 -21.86 -4.24
CA ASN A 129 -1.81 -22.36 -2.93
C ASN A 129 -1.18 -21.26 -2.04
N ALA A 130 -0.39 -20.36 -2.64
CA ALA A 130 0.18 -19.22 -1.92
C ALA A 130 -0.91 -18.24 -1.52
N ALA A 131 -1.89 -17.98 -2.39
CA ALA A 131 -3.02 -17.11 -2.08
C ALA A 131 -3.86 -17.64 -0.90
N ILE A 132 -4.18 -18.95 -0.89
CA ILE A 132 -4.90 -19.58 0.22
C ILE A 132 -4.13 -19.42 1.53
N TRP A 133 -2.82 -19.67 1.50
CA TRP A 133 -1.97 -19.48 2.68
C TRP A 133 -2.01 -18.03 3.19
N ASP A 134 -1.85 -17.07 2.28
CA ASP A 134 -1.90 -15.63 2.58
C ASP A 134 -3.25 -15.25 3.23
N PHE A 135 -4.38 -15.66 2.65
CA PHE A 135 -5.69 -15.31 3.21
C PHE A 135 -5.96 -15.97 4.56
N LYS A 136 -5.57 -17.23 4.76
CA LYS A 136 -5.65 -17.88 6.08
C LYS A 136 -4.79 -17.15 7.10
N ARG A 137 -3.59 -16.70 6.70
CA ARG A 137 -2.70 -15.92 7.56
C ARG A 137 -3.28 -14.56 7.92
N ALA A 138 -4.00 -13.91 7.01
CA ALA A 138 -4.76 -12.71 7.32
C ALA A 138 -5.83 -12.97 8.41
N LEU A 139 -6.55 -14.10 8.31
CA LEU A 139 -7.58 -14.49 9.29
C LEU A 139 -7.01 -14.90 10.65
N GLU A 140 -5.76 -15.36 10.74
CA GLU A 140 -5.11 -15.57 12.04
C GLU A 140 -5.01 -14.26 12.85
N TRP A 141 -4.73 -13.14 12.18
CA TRP A 141 -4.58 -11.83 12.81
C TRP A 141 -5.89 -11.05 12.91
N HIS A 142 -6.83 -11.32 12.00
CA HIS A 142 -8.16 -10.73 11.99
C HIS A 142 -9.23 -11.81 11.72
N PRO A 143 -9.59 -12.61 12.74
CA PRO A 143 -10.57 -13.68 12.59
C PRO A 143 -11.91 -13.18 12.07
N GLY A 144 -12.48 -13.87 11.09
CA GLY A 144 -13.78 -13.53 10.51
C GLY A 144 -13.78 -12.30 9.60
N TRP A 145 -12.60 -11.77 9.22
CA TRP A 145 -12.55 -10.61 8.33
C TRP A 145 -13.17 -10.89 6.97
N GLU A 146 -14.27 -10.22 6.68
CA GLU A 146 -15.14 -10.49 5.52
C GLU A 146 -14.37 -10.50 4.19
N LEU A 147 -13.37 -9.62 4.03
CA LEU A 147 -12.57 -9.55 2.81
C LEU A 147 -11.79 -10.86 2.59
N ALA A 148 -10.99 -11.31 3.56
CA ALA A 148 -10.20 -12.54 3.41
C ALA A 148 -11.09 -13.80 3.34
N VAL A 149 -12.21 -13.82 4.08
CA VAL A 149 -13.24 -14.87 3.99
C VAL A 149 -13.81 -14.96 2.58
N ALA A 150 -14.14 -13.83 1.95
CA ALA A 150 -14.69 -13.79 0.61
C ALA A 150 -13.67 -14.31 -0.43
N GLU A 151 -12.40 -13.93 -0.30
CA GLU A 151 -11.35 -14.40 -1.21
C GLU A 151 -11.16 -15.93 -1.12
N LEU A 152 -11.15 -16.52 0.08
CA LEU A 152 -11.08 -17.97 0.26
C LEU A 152 -12.29 -18.68 -0.34
N LYS A 153 -13.50 -18.17 -0.11
CA LYS A 153 -14.73 -18.72 -0.70
C LYS A 153 -14.73 -18.64 -2.22
N ALA A 154 -14.22 -17.56 -2.80
CA ALA A 154 -14.06 -17.41 -4.25
C ALA A 154 -13.12 -18.46 -4.85
N LEU A 155 -12.14 -18.94 -4.07
CA LEU A 155 -11.26 -20.05 -4.42
C LEU A 155 -11.83 -21.45 -4.10
N GLY A 156 -13.07 -21.53 -3.60
CA GLY A 156 -13.71 -22.78 -3.20
C GLY A 156 -13.17 -23.39 -1.90
N VAL A 157 -12.50 -22.58 -1.07
CA VAL A 157 -11.94 -23.00 0.21
C VAL A 157 -12.86 -22.58 1.36
N ASP A 158 -13.14 -23.53 2.26
CA ASP A 158 -13.84 -23.25 3.51
C ASP A 158 -12.90 -22.47 4.47
N PRO A 159 -13.26 -21.24 4.89
CA PRO A 159 -12.43 -20.43 5.77
C PRO A 159 -12.26 -21.00 7.19
N GLU A 160 -13.11 -21.95 7.60
CA GLU A 160 -13.08 -22.57 8.92
C GLU A 160 -12.26 -23.88 8.97
N GLN A 161 -11.77 -24.36 7.82
CA GLN A 161 -10.87 -25.51 7.69
C GLN A 161 -9.40 -25.09 7.62
#